data_AF-A0A846YYI3-F1
#
_entry.id   AF-A0A846YYI3-F1
#
_cell.length_a   1.000
_cell.length_b   1.000
_cell.length_c   1.000
_cell.angle_alpha   90.00
_cell.angle_beta   90.00
_cell.angle_gamma   90.00
#
_symmetry.space_group_name_H-M   'P 1'
#
loop_
_entity.id
_entity.type
_entity.pdbx_description
1 polymer ?
#
loop_
_entity_poly.entity_id
_entity_poly.type
_entity_poly.pdbx_seq_one_letter_code
_entity_poly.pdbx_strand_id
1 'polypeptide(L)'
;MRDLLRYLGALLLFGIGALHLYEYFADDYRDVPTIGVLFLLNFAGAVALGLLLVSPLGSLPGVRSVPAAGRAAHALVALGGIVFAAGTIIGLLISETGTLFGFQEGGYRTVIAVSLGLESAAVVVLAGFLALEARRMRTRPSR
;
A
#
# COMPACT_ATOMS: atom_id res chain seq x y z
N MET A 1 -19.50 -2.98 -6.00
CA MET A 1 -18.67 -1.82 -5.59
C MET A 1 -17.52 -2.21 -4.67
N ARG A 2 -17.75 -2.91 -3.55
CA ARG A 2 -16.66 -3.31 -2.65
C ARG A 2 -15.55 -4.10 -3.34
N ASP A 3 -15.88 -5.19 -4.02
CA ASP A 3 -14.86 -6.04 -4.64
C ASP A 3 -14.13 -5.31 -5.78
N LEU A 4 -14.82 -4.40 -6.48
CA LEU A 4 -14.20 -3.49 -7.44
C LEU A 4 -13.14 -2.60 -6.76
N LEU A 5 -13.47 -1.94 -5.65
CA LEU A 5 -12.49 -1.13 -4.90
C LEU A 5 -11.33 -1.98 -4.36
N ARG A 6 -11.59 -3.23 -3.98
CA ARG A 6 -10.55 -4.17 -3.55
C ARG A 6 -9.55 -4.45 -4.67
N TYR A 7 -10.05 -4.82 -5.85
CA TYR A 7 -9.20 -5.14 -7.01
C TYR A 7 -8.52 -3.91 -7.59
N LEU A 8 -9.20 -2.76 -7.60
CA LEU A 8 -8.59 -1.49 -7.98
C LEU A 8 -7.48 -1.10 -6.99
N GLY A 9 -7.69 -1.26 -5.69
CA GLY A 9 -6.67 -1.04 -4.67
C GLY A 9 -5.46 -1.96 -4.85
N ALA A 10 -5.68 -3.24 -5.18
CA ALA A 10 -4.59 -4.16 -5.50
C ALA A 10 -3.83 -3.74 -6.77
N LEU A 11 -4.53 -3.32 -7.83
CA LEU A 11 -3.91 -2.84 -9.06
C LEU A 11 -3.06 -1.58 -8.81
N LEU A 12 -3.57 -0.64 -8.01
CA LEU A 12 -2.82 0.56 -7.62
C LEU A 12 -1.56 0.20 -6.82
N LEU A 13 -1.64 -0.73 -5.87
CA LEU A 13 -0.46 -1.23 -5.14
C LEU A 13 0.58 -1.87 -6.07
N PHE A 14 0.14 -2.63 -7.08
CA PHE A 14 1.09 -3.15 -8.08
C PHE A 14 1.75 -2.04 -8.90
N GLY A 15 0.99 -1.00 -9.26
CA GLY A 15 1.54 0.20 -9.91
C GLY A 15 2.58 0.92 -9.05
N ILE A 16 2.28 1.12 -7.76
CA ILE A 16 3.21 1.72 -6.78
C ILE A 16 4.48 0.89 -6.69
N GLY A 17 4.36 -0.43 -6.56
CA GLY A 17 5.51 -1.32 -6.51
C GLY A 17 6.36 -1.25 -7.78
N ALA A 18 5.73 -1.25 -8.96
CA ALA A 18 6.43 -1.12 -10.22
C ALA A 18 7.23 0.20 -10.34
N LEU A 19 6.66 1.32 -9.87
CA LEU A 19 7.37 2.61 -9.87
C LEU A 19 8.53 2.62 -8.87
N HIS A 20 8.34 2.12 -7.66
CA HIS A 20 9.44 2.04 -6.69
C HIS A 20 10.57 1.13 -7.17
N LEU A 21 10.25 0.02 -7.85
CA LEU A 21 11.26 -0.83 -8.47
C LEU A 21 11.96 -0.13 -9.63
N TYR A 22 11.22 0.64 -10.43
CA TYR A 22 11.79 1.46 -11.49
C TYR A 22 12.76 2.50 -10.90
N GLU A 23 12.33 3.30 -9.93
CA GLU A 23 13.16 4.32 -9.27
C GLU A 23 14.40 3.68 -8.63
N TYR A 24 14.25 2.52 -7.98
CA TYR A 24 15.36 1.76 -7.43
C TYR A 24 16.50 1.52 -8.44
N PHE A 25 16.17 1.18 -9.70
CA PHE A 25 17.15 0.85 -10.73
C PHE A 25 17.52 2.00 -11.68
N ALA A 26 16.53 2.79 -12.09
CA ALA A 26 16.66 3.78 -13.18
C ALA A 26 17.07 5.17 -12.70
N ASP A 27 16.76 5.49 -11.44
CA ASP A 27 17.08 6.79 -10.82
C ASP A 27 18.17 6.64 -9.74
N ASP A 28 18.96 5.55 -9.78
CA ASP A 28 20.10 5.24 -8.92
C ASP A 28 19.82 5.24 -7.40
N TYR A 29 18.55 5.16 -6.96
CA TYR A 29 18.23 5.08 -5.52
C TYR A 29 18.86 3.87 -4.84
N ARG A 30 19.14 2.78 -5.58
CA ARG A 30 19.87 1.61 -5.05
C ARG A 30 21.22 1.95 -4.41
N ASP A 31 21.86 3.04 -4.86
CA ASP A 31 23.19 3.46 -4.41
C ASP A 31 23.11 4.46 -3.24
N VAL A 32 21.89 4.87 -2.85
CA VAL A 32 21.66 5.75 -1.70
C VAL A 32 21.52 4.91 -0.41
N PRO A 33 22.41 5.11 0.60
CA PRO A 33 22.35 4.37 1.86
C PRO A 33 20.98 4.48 2.54
N THR A 34 20.46 3.37 3.04
CA THR A 34 19.11 3.23 3.63
C THR A 34 17.96 3.41 2.63
N ILE A 35 17.95 4.50 1.86
CA ILE A 35 16.87 4.82 0.92
C ILE A 35 16.71 3.73 -0.15
N GLY A 36 17.80 3.23 -0.75
CA GLY A 36 17.71 2.14 -1.72
C GLY A 36 17.01 0.91 -1.15
N VAL A 37 17.35 0.52 0.09
CA VAL A 37 16.70 -0.60 0.76
C VAL A 37 15.21 -0.32 0.99
N LEU A 38 14.84 0.91 1.38
CA LEU A 38 13.44 1.31 1.54
C LEU A 38 12.66 1.25 0.24
N PHE A 39 13.23 1.65 -0.91
CA PHE A 39 12.58 1.50 -2.20
C PHE A 39 12.33 0.03 -2.57
N LEU A 40 13.30 -0.85 -2.29
CA LEU A 40 13.12 -2.30 -2.50
C LEU A 40 12.04 -2.87 -1.55
N LEU A 41 12.02 -2.44 -0.29
CA LEU A 41 10.99 -2.82 0.67
C LEU A 41 9.62 -2.27 0.29
N ASN A 42 9.53 -1.07 -0.30
CA ASN A 42 8.30 -0.50 -0.82
C ASN A 42 7.77 -1.34 -1.98
N PHE A 43 8.62 -1.72 -2.93
CA PHE A 43 8.26 -2.66 -3.99
C PHE A 43 7.70 -3.98 -3.41
N ALA A 44 8.47 -4.63 -2.55
CA ALA A 44 8.08 -5.92 -1.97
C ALA A 44 6.79 -5.83 -1.15
N GLY A 45 6.66 -4.77 -0.34
CA GLY A 45 5.49 -4.50 0.49
C GLY A 45 4.24 -4.24 -0.34
N ALA A 46 4.34 -3.40 -1.38
CA ALA A 46 3.23 -3.09 -2.26
C ALA A 46 2.74 -4.34 -3.02
N VAL A 47 3.67 -5.15 -3.55
CA VAL A 47 3.33 -6.42 -4.21
C VAL A 47 2.69 -7.40 -3.23
N ALA A 48 3.26 -7.58 -2.04
CA ALA A 48 2.72 -8.48 -1.03
C ALA A 48 1.29 -8.08 -0.62
N LEU A 49 1.06 -6.79 -0.33
CA LEU A 49 -0.26 -6.28 0.03
C LEU A 49 -1.27 -6.42 -1.11
N GLY A 50 -0.86 -6.15 -2.36
CA GLY A 50 -1.70 -6.37 -3.54
C GLY A 50 -2.09 -7.84 -3.72
N LEU A 51 -1.14 -8.76 -3.58
CA LEU A 51 -1.39 -10.21 -3.63
C LEU A 51 -2.35 -10.65 -2.51
N LEU A 52 -2.15 -10.15 -1.29
CA LEU A 52 -3.03 -10.44 -0.16
C LEU A 52 -4.46 -9.95 -0.41
N LEU A 53 -4.65 -8.77 -1.02
CA LEU A 53 -5.97 -8.26 -1.38
C LEU A 53 -6.68 -9.12 -2.43
N VAL A 54 -5.95 -9.63 -3.42
CA VAL A 54 -6.49 -10.51 -4.48
C VAL A 54 -6.79 -11.91 -3.94
N SER A 55 -5.98 -12.39 -2.99
CA SER A 55 -6.07 -13.75 -2.48
C SER A 55 -7.37 -14.02 -1.69
N PRO A 56 -7.88 -15.27 -1.72
CA PRO A 56 -9.09 -15.66 -1.00
C PRO A 56 -8.81 -15.92 0.49
N LEU A 57 -8.29 -14.92 1.22
CA LEU A 57 -7.82 -15.06 2.62
C LEU A 57 -8.84 -15.72 3.57
N GLY A 58 -10.14 -15.45 3.40
CA GLY A 58 -11.19 -16.05 4.24
C GLY A 58 -11.40 -17.57 4.04
N SER A 59 -10.79 -18.15 3.01
CA SER A 59 -10.86 -19.59 2.70
C SER A 59 -9.60 -20.34 3.15
N LEU A 60 -8.57 -19.64 3.63
CA LEU A 60 -7.33 -20.26 4.10
C LEU A 60 -7.57 -20.97 5.45
N PRO A 61 -7.18 -22.26 5.58
CA PRO A 61 -7.44 -23.06 6.78
C PRO A 61 -6.94 -22.40 8.08
N GLY A 62 -5.75 -21.79 8.08
CA GLY A 62 -5.16 -21.16 9.26
C GLY A 62 -5.81 -19.84 9.68
N VAL A 63 -6.37 -19.08 8.73
CA VAL A 63 -7.04 -17.79 9.01
C VAL A 63 -8.47 -18.02 9.51
N ARG A 64 -9.11 -19.12 9.08
CA ARG A 64 -10.45 -19.53 9.49
C ARG A 64 -10.56 -19.87 10.98
N SER A 65 -9.45 -20.33 11.57
CA SER A 65 -9.33 -20.68 13.00
C SER A 65 -9.38 -19.47 13.93
N VAL A 66 -9.19 -18.25 13.41
CA VAL A 66 -9.28 -17.00 14.18
C VAL A 66 -10.56 -16.27 13.77
N PRO A 67 -11.65 -16.35 14.56
CA PRO A 67 -12.97 -15.89 14.13
C PRO A 67 -13.02 -14.42 13.72
N ALA A 68 -12.25 -13.54 14.38
CA ALA A 68 -12.17 -12.12 14.06
C ALA A 68 -11.30 -11.85 12.82
N ALA A 69 -10.13 -12.49 12.71
CA ALA A 69 -9.19 -12.27 11.61
C ALA A 69 -9.73 -12.84 10.29
N GLY A 70 -10.41 -13.99 10.28
CA GLY A 70 -11.05 -14.52 9.07
C GLY A 70 -12.16 -13.64 8.51
N ARG A 71 -12.82 -12.83 9.35
CA ARG A 71 -13.87 -11.88 8.94
C ARG A 71 -13.33 -10.53 8.51
N ALA A 72 -12.21 -10.09 9.09
CA ALA A 72 -11.62 -8.78 8.86
C ALA A 72 -10.29 -8.81 8.08
N ALA A 73 -9.85 -9.97 7.57
CA ALA A 73 -8.53 -10.13 6.92
C ALA A 73 -8.28 -9.07 5.84
N HIS A 74 -9.16 -8.95 4.86
CA HIS A 74 -9.01 -7.95 3.80
C HIS A 74 -9.10 -6.51 4.32
N ALA A 75 -9.85 -6.24 5.39
CA ALA A 75 -9.92 -4.92 6.01
C ALA A 75 -8.58 -4.56 6.68
N LEU A 76 -7.93 -5.50 7.35
CA LEU A 76 -6.59 -5.32 7.92
C LEU A 76 -5.53 -5.12 6.83
N VAL A 77 -5.60 -5.90 5.74
CA VAL A 77 -4.71 -5.72 4.59
C VAL A 77 -4.91 -4.35 3.95
N ALA A 78 -6.16 -3.90 3.79
CA ALA A 78 -6.45 -2.57 3.26
C ALA A 78 -5.94 -1.45 4.18
N LEU A 79 -6.10 -1.59 5.51
CA LEU A 79 -5.52 -0.66 6.47
C LEU A 79 -3.99 -0.63 6.37
N GLY A 80 -3.36 -1.81 6.24
CA GLY A 80 -1.93 -1.92 5.98
C GLY A 80 -1.50 -1.20 4.70
N GLY A 81 -2.26 -1.36 3.61
CA GLY A 81 -2.04 -0.65 2.35
C GLY A 81 -2.18 0.87 2.47
N ILE A 82 -3.13 1.36 3.28
CA ILE A 82 -3.29 2.80 3.55
C ILE A 82 -2.09 3.33 4.32
N VAL A 83 -1.70 2.67 5.42
CA VAL A 83 -0.55 3.08 6.24
C VAL A 83 0.74 3.02 5.42
N PHE A 84 0.89 2.00 4.59
CA PHE A 84 1.99 1.84 3.65
C PHE A 84 2.08 3.03 2.67
N ALA A 85 1.03 3.29 1.89
CA ALA A 85 1.03 4.36 0.89
C ALA A 85 1.10 5.77 1.52
N ALA A 86 0.47 5.97 2.68
CA ALA A 86 0.63 7.23 3.41
C ALA A 86 2.07 7.40 3.92
N GLY A 87 2.70 6.31 4.38
CA GLY A 87 4.08 6.31 4.86
C GLY A 87 5.09 6.68 3.78
N THR A 88 4.90 6.21 2.55
CA THR A 88 5.75 6.57 1.41
C THR A 88 5.60 8.04 1.03
N ILE A 89 4.36 8.55 0.95
CA ILE A 89 4.08 9.98 0.74
C ILE A 89 4.73 10.84 1.83
N ILE A 90 4.54 10.46 3.11
CA ILE A 90 5.13 11.20 4.24
C ILE A 90 6.66 11.17 4.17
N GLY A 91 7.24 10.03 3.80
CA GLY A 91 8.68 9.88 3.57
C GLY A 91 9.19 10.88 2.53
N LEU A 92 8.52 10.96 1.38
CA LEU A 92 8.83 11.93 0.32
C LEU A 92 8.75 13.37 0.84
N LEU A 93 7.66 13.75 1.52
CA LEU A 93 7.49 15.10 2.05
C LEU A 93 8.59 15.49 3.05
N ILE A 94 9.02 14.54 3.90
CA ILE A 94 10.15 14.74 4.82
C ILE A 94 11.45 14.93 4.05
N SER A 95 11.73 14.09 3.04
CA SER A 95 12.96 14.23 2.24
C SER A 95 12.97 15.46 1.35
N GLU A 96 11.81 16.02 0.96
CA GLU A 96 11.75 17.26 0.17
C GLU A 96 12.00 18.50 1.01
N THR A 97 11.41 18.55 2.21
CA THR A 97 11.49 19.73 3.11
C THR A 97 12.73 19.74 3.99
N GLY A 98 13.42 18.60 4.10
CA GLY A 98 14.63 18.45 4.90
C GLY A 98 15.43 17.24 4.44
N THR A 99 15.73 16.34 5.37
CA THR A 99 16.44 15.09 5.05
C THR A 99 15.73 13.90 5.69
N LEU A 100 15.63 12.80 4.95
CA LEU A 100 15.24 11.49 5.45
C LEU A 100 16.48 10.58 5.45
N PHE A 101 16.97 10.18 6.62
CA PHE A 101 18.21 9.40 6.76
C PHE A 101 19.45 10.03 6.08
N GLY A 102 19.51 11.37 6.05
CA GLY A 102 20.59 12.11 5.40
C GLY A 102 20.42 12.28 3.88
N PHE A 103 19.37 11.73 3.28
CA PHE A 103 18.99 11.96 1.88
C PHE A 103 17.97 13.10 1.78
N GLN A 104 18.19 14.02 0.85
CA GLN A 104 17.26 15.09 0.50
C GLN A 104 16.83 14.90 -0.96
N GLU A 105 15.52 14.88 -1.20
CA GLU A 105 14.99 14.74 -2.55
C GLU A 105 15.23 16.02 -3.34
N GLY A 106 15.90 15.87 -4.49
CA GLY A 106 16.38 16.97 -5.31
C GLY A 106 15.53 17.15 -6.55
N GLY A 107 14.32 17.70 -6.39
CA GLY A 107 13.47 18.13 -7.50
C GLY A 107 12.37 17.13 -7.91
N TYR A 108 11.37 17.64 -8.61
CA TYR A 108 10.18 16.89 -9.02
C TYR A 108 10.36 16.27 -10.41
N ARG A 109 10.65 14.97 -10.45
CA ARG A 109 10.61 14.18 -11.70
C ARG A 109 9.19 13.73 -11.99
N THR A 110 8.87 13.50 -13.26
CA THR A 110 7.54 13.01 -13.67
C THR A 110 7.19 11.70 -12.95
N VAL A 111 8.18 10.83 -12.72
CA VAL A 111 7.96 9.54 -12.05
C VAL A 111 7.50 9.72 -10.60
N ILE A 112 8.04 10.71 -9.87
CA ILE A 112 7.63 11.07 -8.51
C ILE A 112 6.18 11.55 -8.50
N ALA A 113 5.81 12.42 -9.45
CA ALA A 113 4.42 12.90 -9.57
C ALA A 113 3.42 11.78 -9.87
N VAL A 114 3.80 10.82 -10.72
CA VAL A 114 2.96 9.63 -10.99
C VAL A 114 2.88 8.74 -9.75
N SER A 115 3.98 8.53 -9.04
CA SER A 115 4.02 7.76 -7.79
C SER A 115 3.08 8.36 -6.75
N LEU A 116 3.21 9.66 -6.47
CA LEU A 116 2.34 10.39 -5.56
C LEU A 116 0.86 10.30 -5.95
N GLY A 117 0.56 10.35 -7.25
CA GLY A 117 -0.79 10.17 -7.79
C GLY A 117 -1.34 8.77 -7.52
N LEU A 118 -0.55 7.72 -7.75
CA LEU A 118 -0.96 6.33 -7.48
C LEU A 118 -1.12 6.07 -5.99
N GLU A 119 -0.21 6.56 -5.15
CA GLU A 119 -0.27 6.41 -3.69
C GLU A 119 -1.50 7.12 -3.11
N SER A 120 -1.75 8.35 -3.55
CA SER A 120 -2.94 9.11 -3.14
C SER A 120 -4.22 8.40 -3.57
N ALA A 121 -4.26 7.90 -4.81
CA ALA A 121 -5.39 7.11 -5.29
C ALA A 121 -5.56 5.82 -4.47
N ALA A 122 -4.48 5.12 -4.12
CA ALA A 122 -4.52 3.92 -3.32
C ALA A 122 -5.09 4.20 -1.93
N VAL A 123 -4.66 5.28 -1.26
CA VAL A 123 -5.21 5.70 0.03
C VAL A 123 -6.72 5.92 -0.06
N VAL A 124 -7.20 6.66 -1.05
CA VAL A 124 -8.63 6.96 -1.23
C VAL A 124 -9.44 5.69 -1.53
N VAL A 125 -8.97 4.87 -2.47
CA VAL A 125 -9.66 3.64 -2.90
C VAL A 125 -9.72 2.62 -1.76
N LEU A 126 -8.61 2.39 -1.06
CA LEU A 126 -8.54 1.46 0.05
C LEU A 126 -9.34 1.96 1.27
N ALA A 127 -9.36 3.26 1.54
CA ALA A 127 -10.21 3.84 2.58
C ALA A 127 -11.69 3.64 2.25
N GLY A 128 -12.09 3.85 0.99
CA GLY A 128 -13.44 3.55 0.52
C GLY A 128 -13.81 2.07 0.67
N PHE A 129 -12.91 1.17 0.30
CA PHE A 129 -13.09 -0.27 0.54
C PHE A 129 -13.25 -0.59 2.03
N LEU A 130 -12.37 -0.05 2.88
CA LEU A 130 -12.38 -0.27 4.33
C LEU A 130 -13.69 0.22 4.97
N ALA A 131 -14.18 1.39 4.55
CA ALA A 131 -15.46 1.92 5.02
C ALA A 131 -16.65 1.01 4.67
N LEU A 132 -16.68 0.46 3.45
CA LEU A 132 -17.72 -0.49 3.04
C LEU A 132 -17.64 -1.81 3.83
N GLU A 133 -16.43 -2.33 4.07
CA GLU A 133 -16.28 -3.57 4.85
C GLU A 133 -16.62 -3.36 6.34
N ALA A 134 -16.27 -2.22 6.93
CA ALA A 134 -16.65 -1.86 8.29
C ALA A 134 -18.18 -1.79 8.46
N ARG A 135 -18.90 -1.22 7.50
CA ARG A 135 -20.37 -1.19 7.49
C ARG A 135 -20.96 -2.60 7.45
N ARG A 136 -20.40 -3.47 6.60
CA ARG A 136 -20.82 -4.88 6.49
C ARG A 136 -20.65 -5.62 7.82
N MET A 137 -19.51 -5.43 8.49
CA MET A 137 -19.25 -6.07 9.78
C MET A 137 -20.24 -5.62 10.87
N ARG A 138 -20.62 -4.34 10.90
CA ARG A 138 -21.64 -3.83 11.85
C ARG A 138 -23.04 -4.39 11.62
N THR A 139 -23.41 -4.65 10.37
CA THR A 139 -24.76 -5.16 10.02
C THR A 139 -24.96 -6.65 10.27
N ARG A 140 -23.89 -7.41 10.54
CA ARG A 140 -23.99 -8.86 10.78
C ARG A 140 -24.32 -9.11 12.26
N PRO A 141 -25.50 -9.65 12.62
CA PRO A 141 -25.82 -9.93 14.01
C PRO A 141 -24.81 -10.92 14.58
N SER A 142 -24.30 -10.65 15.78
CA SER A 142 -23.58 -11.62 16.60
C SER A 142 -24.51 -12.81 16.86
N ARG A 143 -24.33 -13.89 16.11
CA ARG A 143 -24.88 -15.20 16.45
C ARG A 143 -24.02 -15.86 17.50
#